data_AF-W2SQ97-F1
#
_entry.id   AF-W2SQ97-F1
#
_cell.length_a   1.000
_cell.length_b   1.000
_cell.length_c   1.000
_cell.angle_alpha   90.00
_cell.angle_beta   90.00
_cell.angle_gamma   90.00
#
_symmetry.space_group_name_H-M   'P 1'
#
loop_
_entity.id
_entity.type
_entity.pdbx_description
1 polymer ?
#
loop_
_entity_poly.entity_id
_entity_poly.type
_entity_poly.pdbx_seq_one_letter_code
_entity_poly.pdbx_strand_id
1 'polypeptide(L)' 'PIYDKSTGNSYTQEELLKLCEETRKIGEKFGIYDISSFAGSNCSLIRLYYPEVTCEQINIFLQYCQSAGSIK' A
#
# COMPACT_ATOMS: atom_id res chain seq x y z
N PRO A 1 -1.38 4.52 13.42
CA PRO A 1 -2.40 3.73 12.68
C PRO A 1 -2.59 4.31 11.28
N ILE A 2 -2.43 3.49 10.24
CA ILE A 2 -2.81 3.90 8.89
C ILE A 2 -4.34 4.01 8.92
N TYR A 3 -4.83 5.21 8.66
CA TYR A 3 -6.23 5.57 8.87
C TYR A 3 -6.93 5.63 7.53
N ASP A 4 -7.94 4.78 7.35
CA ASP A 4 -8.87 4.90 6.25
C ASP A 4 -9.94 5.94 6.59
N LYS A 5 -9.82 7.13 5.99
CA LYS A 5 -10.81 8.20 6.15
C LYS A 5 -12.18 7.84 5.59
N SER A 6 -12.27 6.90 4.65
CA SER A 6 -13.51 6.50 3.99
C SER A 6 -14.43 5.70 4.92
N THR A 7 -13.86 4.81 5.74
CA THR A 7 -14.62 3.90 6.59
C THR A 7 -14.65 4.30 8.06
N GLY A 8 -13.80 5.25 8.49
CA GLY A 8 -13.66 5.63 9.90
C GLY A 8 -13.00 4.54 10.76
N ASN A 9 -12.51 3.46 10.13
CA ASN A 9 -11.87 2.33 10.79
C ASN A 9 -10.35 2.53 10.86
N SER A 10 -9.78 2.23 12.03
CA SER A 10 -8.35 2.02 12.17
C SER A 10 -8.02 0.56 11.84
N TYR A 11 -7.09 0.32 10.93
CA TYR A 11 -6.62 -1.04 10.70
C TYR A 11 -5.84 -1.58 11.90
N THR A 12 -6.13 -2.82 12.27
CA THR A 12 -5.31 -3.63 13.17
C THR A 12 -4.00 -4.00 12.48
N GLN A 13 -3.00 -4.41 13.27
CA GLN A 13 -1.72 -4.87 12.72
C GLN A 13 -1.90 -6.07 11.78
N GLU A 14 -2.79 -7.01 12.11
CA GLU A 14 -3.04 -8.19 11.28
C GLU A 14 -3.64 -7.81 9.91
N GLU A 15 -4.60 -6.87 9.89
CA GLU A 15 -5.18 -6.36 8.65
C GLU A 15 -4.14 -5.66 7.78
N LEU A 16 -3.26 -4.87 8.38
CA LEU A 16 -2.18 -4.21 7.65
C LEU A 16 -1.20 -5.21 7.04
N LEU A 17 -0.81 -6.25 7.78
CA LEU A 17 0.06 -7.31 7.25
C LEU A 17 -0.60 -8.07 6.10
N LYS A 18 -1.91 -8.33 6.19
CA LYS A 18 -2.67 -8.95 5.10
C LYS A 18 -2.68 -8.06 3.85
N LEU A 19 -2.91 -6.77 4.01
CA LEU A 19 -2.85 -5.80 2.90
C LEU A 19 -1.45 -5.73 2.28
N CYS A 20 -0.38 -5.81 3.09
CA CYS A 20 0.98 -5.86 2.57
C CYS A 20 1.23 -7.09 1.71
N GLU A 21 0.73 -8.25 2.13
CA GLU A 21 0.85 -9.50 1.38
C GLU A 21 0.01 -9.48 0.08
N GLU A 22 -1.18 -8.90 0.12
CA GLU A 22 -2.00 -8.68 -1.08
C GLU A 22 -1.31 -7.74 -2.07
N THR A 23 -0.71 -6.67 -1.56
CA THR A 23 0.08 -5.71 -2.36
C THR A 23 1.26 -6.40 -3.03
N ARG A 24 2.03 -7.22 -2.29
CA ARG A 24 3.13 -8.04 -2.83
C ARG A 24 2.65 -8.93 -3.97
N LYS A 25 1.57 -9.68 -3.76
CA LYS A 25 1.01 -10.61 -4.77
C LYS A 25 0.54 -9.90 -6.02
N ILE A 26 -0.07 -8.72 -5.88
CA ILE A 26 -0.48 -7.90 -7.02
C ILE A 26 0.77 -7.47 -7.81
N GLY A 27 1.80 -6.96 -7.13
CA GLY A 27 3.06 -6.59 -7.78
C GLY A 27 3.65 -7.75 -8.58
N GLU A 28 3.76 -8.93 -7.97
CA GLU A 28 4.27 -10.14 -8.63
C GLU A 28 3.45 -10.53 -9.87
N LYS A 29 2.12 -10.47 -9.78
CA LYS A 29 1.22 -10.78 -10.90
C LYS A 29 1.45 -9.86 -12.11
N PHE A 30 1.88 -8.62 -11.87
CA PHE A 30 2.17 -7.64 -12.92
C PHE A 30 3.66 -7.50 -13.23
N GLY A 31 4.54 -8.31 -12.64
CA GLY A 31 5.99 -8.23 -12.84
C GLY A 31 6.64 -7.00 -12.19
N ILE A 32 6.00 -6.42 -11.18
CA ILE A 32 6.49 -5.27 -10.40
C ILE A 32 7.23 -5.81 -9.16
N TYR A 33 8.55 -5.78 -9.20
CA TYR A 33 9.41 -6.29 -8.12
C TYR A 33 9.76 -5.24 -7.06
N ASP A 34 9.77 -3.96 -7.44
CA ASP A 34 9.96 -2.83 -6.54
C ASP A 34 8.66 -2.02 -6.48
N ILE A 35 7.78 -2.47 -5.59
CA ILE A 35 6.44 -1.88 -5.44
C ILE A 35 6.54 -0.46 -4.86
N SER A 36 7.50 -0.22 -3.97
CA SER A 36 7.71 1.08 -3.35
C SER A 36 8.06 2.14 -4.39
N SER A 37 9.04 1.85 -5.26
CA SER A 37 9.40 2.75 -6.36
C SER A 37 8.27 2.89 -7.38
N PHE A 38 7.58 1.79 -7.71
CA PHE A 38 6.44 1.82 -8.63
C PHE A 38 5.34 2.75 -8.11
N ALA A 39 4.91 2.58 -6.87
CA ALA A 39 3.83 3.34 -6.29
C ALA A 39 4.20 4.82 -6.09
N GLY A 40 5.44 5.11 -5.69
CA GLY A 40 5.94 6.48 -5.63
C GLY A 40 5.90 7.18 -6.99
N SER A 41 6.32 6.49 -8.05
CA SER A 41 6.35 7.03 -9.42
C SER A 41 4.96 7.13 -10.05
N ASN A 42 4.02 6.27 -9.65
CA ASN A 42 2.72 6.08 -10.30
C ASN A 42 1.54 6.38 -9.36
N CYS A 43 1.73 7.18 -8.29
CA CYS A 43 0.66 7.46 -7.35
C CYS A 43 -0.63 7.96 -8.02
N SER A 44 -0.53 8.86 -9.02
CA SER A 44 -1.69 9.37 -9.75
C SER A 44 -2.49 8.26 -10.43
N LEU A 45 -1.82 7.22 -10.95
CA LEU A 45 -2.47 6.05 -11.53
C LEU A 45 -3.16 5.22 -10.45
N ILE A 46 -2.50 4.98 -9.31
CA ILE A 46 -3.08 4.22 -8.19
C ILE A 46 -4.35 4.91 -7.68
N ARG A 47 -4.33 6.24 -7.59
CA ARG A 47 -5.48 7.04 -7.15
C ARG A 47 -6.68 7.01 -8.10
N LEU A 48 -6.53 6.57 -9.36
CA LEU A 48 -7.68 6.30 -10.22
C LEU A 48 -8.53 5.13 -9.70
N TYR A 49 -7.90 4.16 -9.04
CA TYR A 49 -8.57 3.00 -8.45
C TYR A 49 -8.91 3.21 -6.97
N TYR A 50 -8.12 4.05 -6.28
CA TYR A 50 -8.30 4.35 -4.86
C TYR A 50 -8.36 5.89 -4.65
N PRO A 51 -9.47 6.55 -5.00
CA PRO A 51 -9.55 8.01 -5.02
C PRO A 51 -9.41 8.67 -3.64
N GLU A 52 -9.78 7.94 -2.59
CA GLU A 52 -9.80 8.41 -1.19
C GLU A 52 -8.43 8.42 -0.51
N VAL A 53 -7.41 7.79 -1.10
CA VAL A 53 -6.06 7.76 -0.53
C VAL A 53 -5.15 8.82 -1.17
N THR A 54 -4.36 9.48 -0.33
CA THR A 54 -3.30 10.39 -0.77
C THR A 54 -2.03 9.63 -1.11
N CYS A 55 -1.15 10.24 -1.90
CA CYS A 55 0.19 9.67 -2.16
C CYS A 55 1.00 9.50 -0.87
N GLU A 56 0.80 10.39 0.09
CA GLU A 56 1.44 10.28 1.41
C GLU A 56 0.96 9.05 2.17
N GLN A 57 -0.36 8.79 2.19
CA GLN A 57 -0.91 7.58 2.82
C GLN A 57 -0.40 6.31 2.14
N ILE A 58 -0.31 6.29 0.81
CA ILE A 58 0.27 5.18 0.05
C ILE A 58 1.74 4.97 0.45
N ASN A 59 2.53 6.03 0.52
CA ASN A 59 3.94 5.95 0.90
C ASN A 59 4.12 5.46 2.34
N ILE A 60 3.32 5.94 3.28
CA ILE A 60 3.33 5.49 4.68
C ILE A 60 2.98 4.00 4.76
N PHE A 61 1.99 3.55 4.00
CA PHE A 61 1.61 2.14 3.93
C PHE A 61 2.74 1.26 3.38
N LEU A 62 3.41 1.68 2.32
CA LEU A 62 4.51 0.90 1.73
C LEU A 62 5.74 0.89 2.64
N GLN A 63 6.05 1.99 3.32
CA GLN A 63 7.10 2.02 4.36
C GLN A 63 6.81 1.04 5.49
N TYR A 64 5.54 0.95 5.92
CA TYR A 64 5.11 -0.05 6.89
C TYR A 64 5.35 -1.47 6.35
N CYS A 65 4.93 -1.77 5.12
CA CYS A 65 5.12 -3.09 4.52
C CYS A 65 6.60 -3.47 4.33
N GLN A 66 7.46 -2.52 3.97
CA GLN A 66 8.91 -2.73 3.90
C GLN A 66 9.49 -3.04 5.28
N SER A 67 9.09 -2.26 6.30
CA SER A 67 9.54 -2.45 7.68
C SER A 67 9.09 -3.78 8.27
N ALA A 68 7.93 -4.29 7.83
CA ALA A 68 7.42 -5.62 8.17
C ALA A 68 8.08 -6.77 7.36
N GLY A 69 8.94 -6.46 6.39
CA GLY A 69 9.60 -7.45 5.53
C GLY A 69 8.68 -8.09 4.48
N SER A 70 7.49 -7.52 4.24
CA SER A 70 6.51 -8.05 3.29
C SER A 70 6.81 -7.66 1.84
N ILE A 71 7.49 -6.53 1.61
CA ILE A 71 7.90 -6.09 0.26
C ILE A 71 9.35 -5.59 0.32
N LYS A 72 10.03 -5.60 -0.83
CA LYS A 72 11.36 -5.02 -0.99
C LYS A 72 11.23 -3.62 -1.58
#